data_AF-A0A7S3YL49-F1
#
_entry.id   AF-A0A7S3YL49-F1
#
_cell.length_a   1.000
_cell.length_b   1.000
_cell.length_c   1.000
_cell.angle_alpha   90.00
_cell.angle_beta   90.00
_cell.angle_gamma   90.00
#
_symmetry.space_group_name_H-M   'P 1'
#
loop_
_entity.id
_entity.type
_entity.pdbx_description
1 polymer ?
#
loop_
_entity_poly.entity_id
_entity_poly.type
_entity_poly.pdbx_seq_one_letter_code
_entity_poly.pdbx_strand_id
1 'polypeptide(L)'
;NIMLPVEKPLIKGYLDKFDRVMAKGLGQLTWKSDGITEFIEEAMEQVKVVDEIMRTMKNNQAQVQEVMGQWTAPLFDRGPKPVDLAEFERTAKAYRTQRYNDIKEGGKEIHATLKETNKVLRVSNASPDWRAYVDFINNTVVDGLA
;
A
#
# COMPACT_ATOMS: atom_id res chain seq x y z
N ASN A 1 -9.58 5.49 9.85
CA ASN A 1 -8.16 5.49 9.44
C ASN A 1 -7.27 5.44 10.67
N ILE A 2 -6.78 4.26 11.01
CA ILE A 2 -5.80 4.06 12.09
C ILE A 2 -4.48 3.66 11.43
N MET A 3 -3.39 4.34 11.78
CA MET A 3 -2.03 4.03 11.29
C MET A 3 -1.55 2.70 11.88
N LEU A 4 -1.05 1.80 11.03
CA LEU A 4 -0.57 0.50 11.46
C LEU A 4 0.79 0.63 12.16
N PRO A 5 1.14 -0.27 13.10
CA PRO A 5 2.43 -0.26 13.77
C PRO A 5 3.63 -0.29 12.81
N VAL A 6 3.51 -1.03 11.69
CA VAL A 6 4.55 -1.14 10.65
C VAL A 6 4.68 0.11 9.77
N GLU A 7 3.64 0.94 9.71
CA GLU A 7 3.63 2.18 8.92
C GLU A 7 4.23 3.36 9.70
N LYS A 8 4.05 3.35 11.03
CA LYS A 8 4.51 4.41 11.92
C LYS A 8 6.02 4.73 11.80
N PRO A 9 6.95 3.76 11.82
CA PRO A 9 8.37 4.08 11.70
C PRO A 9 8.73 4.66 10.33
N LEU A 10 8.03 4.24 9.26
CA LEU A 10 8.26 4.74 7.90
C LEU A 10 7.88 6.22 7.73
N ILE A 11 6.82 6.66 8.41
CA ILE A 11 6.33 8.04 8.30
C ILE A 11 6.92 8.95 9.40
N LYS A 12 7.50 8.37 10.46
CA LYS A 12 8.05 9.11 11.61
C LYS A 12 8.98 10.25 11.21
N GLY A 13 9.89 10.03 10.27
CA GLY A 13 10.82 11.08 9.83
C GLY A 13 10.14 12.31 9.21
N TYR A 14 8.94 12.14 8.64
CA TYR A 14 8.11 13.23 8.11
C TYR A 14 7.33 13.93 9.22
N LEU A 15 6.77 13.16 10.17
CA LEU A 15 6.09 13.71 11.35
C LEU A 15 7.06 14.53 12.22
N ASP A 16 8.28 14.03 12.44
CA ASP A 16 9.30 14.75 13.21
C ASP A 16 9.69 16.09 12.54
N LYS A 17 9.63 16.18 11.20
CA LYS A 17 9.84 17.45 10.47
C LYS A 17 8.67 18.39 10.66
N PHE A 18 7.45 17.88 10.53
CA PHE A 18 6.23 18.64 10.79
C PHE A 18 6.22 19.21 12.22
N ASP A 19 6.49 18.37 13.23
CA ASP A 19 6.50 18.77 14.64
C ASP A 19 7.53 19.88 14.92
N ARG A 20 8.71 19.81 14.27
CA ARG A 20 9.74 20.87 14.37
C ARG A 20 9.28 22.20 13.81
N VAL A 21 8.57 22.20 12.68
CA VAL A 21 8.00 23.42 12.10
C VAL A 21 6.93 23.97 13.03
N MET A 22 6.00 23.13 13.46
CA MET A 22 4.90 23.52 14.35
C MET A 22 5.35 24.05 15.71
N ALA A 23 6.45 23.53 16.26
CA ALA A 23 7.00 24.01 17.54
C ALA A 23 7.36 25.51 17.51
N LYS A 24 7.81 26.04 16.36
CA LYS A 24 8.07 27.48 16.20
C LYS A 24 6.78 28.29 16.29
N GLY A 25 5.73 27.82 15.63
CA GLY A 25 4.39 28.43 15.68
C GLY A 25 3.78 28.43 17.07
N LEU A 26 3.97 27.35 17.84
CA LEU A 26 3.39 27.19 19.16
C LEU A 26 4.12 27.96 20.27
N GLY A 27 5.44 28.13 20.14
CA GLY A 27 6.27 28.67 21.22
C GLY A 27 6.89 30.05 20.96
N GLN A 28 7.02 30.47 19.71
CA GLN A 28 7.87 31.61 19.34
C GLN A 28 7.17 32.66 18.47
N LEU A 29 6.09 32.29 17.76
CA LEU A 29 5.38 33.17 16.85
C LEU A 29 4.05 33.64 17.45
N THR A 30 3.69 34.88 17.12
CA THR A 30 2.39 35.48 17.40
C THR A 30 1.78 35.99 16.09
N TRP A 31 0.49 36.32 16.07
CA TRP A 31 -0.17 36.90 14.88
C TRP A 31 0.38 38.25 14.40
N LYS A 32 1.33 38.85 15.14
CA LYS A 32 2.02 40.10 14.77
C LYS A 32 3.50 39.92 14.46
N SER A 33 4.02 38.70 14.59
CA SER A 33 5.41 38.40 14.27
C SER A 33 5.69 38.62 12.78
N ASP A 34 6.86 39.17 12.47
CA ASP A 34 7.36 39.16 11.09
C ASP A 34 7.63 37.70 10.68
N GLY A 35 7.28 37.31 9.45
CA GLY A 35 7.51 35.95 8.94
C GLY A 35 6.36 34.95 9.16
N ILE A 36 5.17 35.38 9.59
CA ILE A 36 4.02 34.47 9.81
C ILE A 36 3.57 33.80 8.52
N THR A 37 3.54 34.53 7.41
CA THR A 37 3.06 34.01 6.13
C THR A 37 3.96 32.87 5.66
N GLU A 38 5.29 33.05 5.76
CA GLU A 38 6.30 32.06 5.44
C GLU A 38 6.19 30.83 6.34
N PHE A 39 5.95 31.02 7.65
CA PHE A 39 5.67 29.91 8.56
C PHE A 39 4.40 29.14 8.15
N ILE A 40 3.31 29.83 7.82
CA ILE A 40 2.06 29.19 7.40
C ILE A 40 2.29 28.39 6.11
N GLU A 41 3.00 28.96 5.14
CA GLU A 41 3.36 28.28 3.90
C GLU A 41 4.21 27.02 4.18
N GLU A 42 5.23 27.12 5.02
CA GLU A 42 6.09 25.99 5.41
C GLU A 42 5.28 24.89 6.13
N ALA A 43 4.42 25.27 7.08
CA ALA A 43 3.58 24.33 7.83
C ALA A 43 2.58 23.62 6.91
N MET A 44 1.93 24.35 6.02
CA MET A 44 1.00 23.80 5.03
C MET A 44 1.70 22.83 4.08
N GLU A 45 2.94 23.12 3.68
CA GLU A 45 3.72 22.22 2.85
C GLU A 45 4.07 20.92 3.58
N GLN A 46 4.48 20.99 4.86
CA GLN A 46 4.73 19.79 5.65
C GLN A 46 3.48 18.91 5.80
N VAL A 47 2.31 19.52 6.02
CA VAL A 47 1.03 18.79 6.10
C VAL A 47 0.73 18.09 4.78
N LYS A 48 0.88 18.78 3.64
CA LYS A 48 0.64 18.21 2.32
C LYS A 48 1.53 16.99 2.05
N VAL A 49 2.81 17.08 2.41
CA VAL A 49 3.76 15.98 2.25
C VAL A 49 3.31 14.75 3.06
N VAL A 50 2.94 14.93 4.33
CA VAL A 50 2.49 13.82 5.19
C VAL A 50 1.18 13.23 4.67
N ASP A 51 0.22 14.07 4.25
CA ASP A 51 -1.06 13.62 3.68
C ASP A 51 -0.86 12.82 2.40
N GLU A 52 -0.05 13.31 1.46
CA GLU A 52 0.22 12.64 0.19
C GLU A 52 0.87 11.28 0.39
N ILE A 53 1.85 11.19 1.29
CA ILE A 53 2.50 9.92 1.65
C ILE A 53 1.49 8.95 2.23
N MET A 54 0.70 9.39 3.22
CA MET A 54 -0.25 8.52 3.89
C MET A 54 -1.35 8.04 2.95
N ARG A 55 -1.92 8.95 2.14
CA ARG A 55 -2.93 8.63 1.15
C ARG A 55 -2.42 7.63 0.13
N THR A 56 -1.21 7.84 -0.39
CA THR A 56 -0.63 6.92 -1.38
C THR A 56 -0.39 5.54 -0.78
N MET A 57 0.20 5.47 0.41
CA MET A 57 0.44 4.20 1.10
C MET A 57 -0.87 3.43 1.38
N LYS A 58 -1.94 4.13 1.77
CA LYS A 58 -3.25 3.51 2.00
C LYS A 58 -3.94 3.07 0.73
N ASN A 59 -3.88 3.86 -0.34
CA ASN A 59 -4.40 3.47 -1.65
C ASN A 59 -3.68 2.22 -2.18
N ASN A 60 -2.35 2.21 -2.05
CA ASN A 60 -1.51 1.08 -2.44
C ASN A 60 -1.85 -0.18 -1.61
N GLN A 61 -2.06 -0.04 -0.31
CA GLN A 61 -2.53 -1.15 0.52
C GLN A 61 -3.90 -1.66 0.08
N ALA A 62 -4.84 -0.76 -0.25
CA ALA A 62 -6.17 -1.14 -0.73
C ALA A 62 -6.10 -1.88 -2.08
N GLN A 63 -5.23 -1.44 -3.00
CA GLN A 63 -5.00 -2.11 -4.27
C GLN A 63 -4.47 -3.54 -4.07
N VAL A 64 -3.53 -3.75 -3.15
CA VAL A 64 -3.04 -5.10 -2.81
C VAL A 64 -4.20 -5.97 -2.31
N GLN A 65 -5.08 -5.44 -1.46
CA GLN A 65 -6.28 -6.16 -0.99
C GLN A 65 -7.24 -6.50 -2.12
N GLU A 66 -7.44 -5.60 -3.08
CA GLU A 66 -8.29 -5.83 -4.25
C GLU A 66 -7.75 -6.96 -5.13
N VAL A 67 -6.44 -6.97 -5.41
CA VAL A 67 -5.77 -8.05 -6.16
C VAL A 67 -5.96 -9.39 -5.47
N MET A 68 -5.74 -9.46 -4.15
CA MET A 68 -5.95 -10.69 -3.38
C MET A 68 -7.42 -11.13 -3.38
N GLY A 69 -8.36 -10.18 -3.36
CA GLY A 69 -9.79 -10.47 -3.46
C GLY A 69 -10.16 -11.26 -4.72
N GLN A 70 -9.47 -11.02 -5.84
CA GLN A 70 -9.68 -11.76 -7.09
C GLN A 70 -9.21 -13.22 -7.02
N TRP A 71 -8.30 -13.53 -6.11
CA TRP A 71 -7.73 -14.87 -5.96
C TRP A 71 -8.65 -15.81 -5.17
N THR A 72 -9.65 -15.28 -4.47
CA THR A 72 -10.66 -16.07 -3.74
C THR A 72 -11.55 -16.92 -4.64
N ALA A 73 -11.63 -16.60 -5.94
CA ALA A 73 -12.39 -17.40 -6.88
C ALA A 73 -11.78 -18.80 -7.07
N PRO A 74 -12.62 -19.85 -7.21
CA PRO A 74 -12.17 -21.24 -7.21
C PRO A 74 -11.25 -21.56 -8.38
N LEU A 75 -10.48 -22.67 -8.26
CA LEU A 75 -9.62 -23.18 -9.35
C LEU A 75 -10.38 -24.04 -10.37
N PHE A 76 -11.64 -24.34 -10.10
CA PHE A 76 -12.52 -25.09 -10.97
C PHE A 76 -13.85 -24.35 -11.07
N ASP A 77 -14.34 -24.21 -12.29
CA ASP A 77 -15.70 -23.78 -12.54
C ASP A 77 -16.60 -25.00 -12.69
N ARG A 78 -17.73 -25.01 -11.97
CA ARG A 78 -18.73 -26.08 -12.04
C ARG A 78 -19.92 -25.56 -12.84
N GLY A 79 -19.98 -25.98 -14.09
CA GLY A 79 -21.11 -25.69 -14.95
C GLY A 79 -22.45 -26.24 -14.40
N PRO A 80 -23.58 -25.67 -14.84
CA PRO A 80 -24.91 -26.04 -14.34
C PRO A 80 -25.38 -27.43 -14.81
N LYS A 81 -24.71 -28.02 -15.81
CA LYS A 81 -25.06 -29.32 -16.38
C LYS A 81 -23.82 -30.23 -16.39
N PRO A 82 -24.00 -31.56 -16.22
CA PRO A 82 -22.93 -32.51 -16.48
C PRO A 82 -22.46 -32.42 -17.93
N VAL A 83 -21.15 -32.51 -18.12
CA VAL A 83 -20.48 -32.63 -19.42
C VAL A 83 -19.71 -33.94 -19.44
N ASP A 84 -19.31 -34.41 -20.63
CA ASP A 84 -18.45 -35.58 -20.73
C ASP A 84 -17.04 -35.29 -20.16
N LEU A 85 -16.30 -36.36 -19.86
CA LEU A 85 -14.99 -36.25 -19.22
C LEU A 85 -13.99 -35.43 -20.07
N ALA A 86 -14.00 -35.60 -21.39
CA ALA A 86 -13.05 -34.93 -22.27
C ALA A 86 -13.34 -33.41 -22.34
N GLU A 87 -14.61 -33.03 -22.39
CA GLU A 87 -15.02 -31.63 -22.31
C GLU A 87 -14.70 -31.00 -20.95
N PHE A 88 -14.94 -31.73 -19.85
CA PHE A 88 -14.57 -31.28 -18.51
C PHE A 88 -13.06 -31.05 -18.39
N GLU A 89 -12.24 -31.99 -18.83
CA GLU A 89 -10.77 -31.86 -18.76
C GLU A 89 -10.27 -30.66 -19.57
N ARG A 90 -10.83 -30.45 -20.78
CA ARG A 90 -10.47 -29.31 -21.63
C ARG A 90 -10.82 -27.98 -20.97
N THR A 91 -12.06 -27.83 -20.49
CA THR A 91 -12.53 -26.59 -19.86
C THR A 91 -11.81 -26.31 -18.53
N ALA A 92 -11.64 -27.32 -17.69
CA ALA A 92 -10.92 -27.20 -16.43
C ALA A 92 -9.43 -26.85 -16.64
N LYS A 93 -8.77 -27.40 -17.68
CA LYS A 93 -7.38 -27.05 -18.03
C LYS A 93 -7.28 -25.59 -18.49
N ALA A 94 -8.19 -25.13 -19.35
CA ALA A 94 -8.21 -23.75 -19.82
C ALA A 94 -8.45 -22.77 -18.65
N TYR A 95 -9.44 -23.07 -17.80
CA TYR A 95 -9.76 -22.28 -16.63
C TYR A 95 -8.59 -22.19 -15.65
N ARG A 96 -7.97 -23.32 -15.27
CA ARG A 96 -6.77 -23.32 -14.43
C ARG A 96 -5.64 -22.48 -15.03
N THR A 97 -5.39 -22.60 -16.33
CA THR A 97 -4.37 -21.79 -17.02
C THR A 97 -4.66 -20.30 -16.87
N GLN A 98 -5.91 -19.88 -17.05
CA GLN A 98 -6.30 -18.49 -16.85
C GLN A 98 -6.10 -18.06 -15.39
N ARG A 99 -6.55 -18.86 -14.41
CA ARG A 99 -6.36 -18.54 -12.98
C ARG A 99 -4.89 -18.39 -12.61
N TYR A 100 -4.01 -19.26 -13.10
CA TYR A 100 -2.57 -19.13 -12.89
C TYR A 100 -2.01 -17.84 -13.51
N ASN A 101 -2.49 -17.43 -14.68
CA ASN A 101 -2.10 -16.16 -15.28
C ASN A 101 -2.58 -14.97 -14.44
N ASP A 102 -3.83 -14.97 -13.97
CA ASP A 102 -4.38 -13.91 -13.13
C ASP A 102 -3.56 -13.74 -11.83
N ILE A 103 -3.21 -14.86 -11.17
CA ILE A 103 -2.36 -14.84 -9.96
C ILE A 103 -0.97 -14.29 -10.28
N LYS A 104 -0.38 -14.70 -11.42
CA LYS A 104 0.95 -14.24 -11.84
C LYS A 104 0.97 -12.75 -12.15
N GLU A 105 -0.03 -12.23 -12.85
CA GLU A 105 -0.15 -10.80 -13.14
C GLU A 105 -0.44 -10.00 -11.86
N GLY A 106 -1.34 -10.48 -10.99
CA GLY A 106 -1.58 -9.86 -9.70
C GLY A 106 -0.32 -9.79 -8.82
N GLY A 107 0.53 -10.82 -8.84
CA GLY A 107 1.83 -10.79 -8.16
C GLY A 107 2.75 -9.68 -8.68
N LYS A 108 2.77 -9.44 -10.00
CA LYS A 108 3.54 -8.31 -10.57
C LYS A 108 2.95 -6.97 -10.16
N GLU A 109 1.62 -6.86 -10.11
CA GLU A 109 0.94 -5.65 -9.66
C GLU A 109 1.30 -5.32 -8.20
N ILE A 110 1.26 -6.29 -7.30
CA ILE A 110 1.68 -6.13 -5.89
C ILE A 110 3.14 -5.63 -5.82
N HIS A 111 4.05 -6.19 -6.60
CA HIS A 111 5.43 -5.71 -6.66
C HIS A 111 5.54 -4.28 -7.18
N ALA A 112 4.74 -3.89 -8.17
CA ALA A 112 4.71 -2.52 -8.69
C ALA A 112 4.21 -1.54 -7.62
N THR A 113 3.13 -1.88 -6.92
CA THR A 113 2.54 -1.09 -5.83
C THR A 113 3.51 -0.94 -4.65
N LEU A 114 4.28 -1.98 -4.31
CA LEU A 114 5.35 -1.89 -3.30
C LEU A 114 6.45 -0.92 -3.74
N LYS A 115 6.86 -0.98 -5.01
CA LYS A 115 7.88 -0.07 -5.56
C LYS A 115 7.42 1.39 -5.54
N GLU A 116 6.15 1.64 -5.86
CA GLU A 116 5.53 2.96 -5.77
C GLU A 116 5.50 3.46 -4.33
N THR A 117 5.09 2.61 -3.38
CA THR A 117 5.09 2.94 -1.94
C THR A 117 6.48 3.35 -1.47
N ASN A 118 7.52 2.56 -1.81
CA ASN A 118 8.90 2.88 -1.45
C ASN A 118 9.37 4.21 -2.06
N LYS A 119 9.01 4.49 -3.32
CA LYS A 119 9.37 5.72 -4.02
C LYS A 119 8.78 6.96 -3.33
N VAL A 120 7.53 6.89 -2.87
CA VAL A 120 6.87 7.99 -2.15
C VAL A 120 7.47 8.19 -0.76
N LEU A 121 7.75 7.10 -0.05
CA LEU A 121 8.43 7.12 1.25
C LEU A 121 9.91 7.54 1.19
N ARG A 122 10.54 7.46 0.00
CA ARG A 122 11.96 7.78 -0.22
C ARG A 122 12.90 7.08 0.78
N VAL A 123 12.55 5.86 1.19
CA VAL A 123 13.34 5.05 2.15
C VAL A 123 14.22 4.05 1.42
N SER A 124 15.37 3.73 2.00
CA SER A 124 16.25 2.68 1.46
C SER A 124 15.56 1.32 1.46
N ASN A 125 15.72 0.55 0.38
CA ASN A 125 15.30 -0.85 0.32
C ASN A 125 16.00 -1.73 1.37
N ALA A 126 17.14 -1.29 1.90
CA ALA A 126 17.85 -1.98 2.97
C ALA A 126 17.39 -1.59 4.38
N SER A 127 16.47 -0.62 4.50
CA SER A 127 15.96 -0.17 5.80
C SER A 127 15.23 -1.30 6.53
N PRO A 128 15.49 -1.54 7.83
CA PRO A 128 14.74 -2.50 8.63
C PRO A 128 13.23 -2.23 8.63
N ASP A 129 12.83 -0.95 8.71
CA ASP A 129 11.42 -0.56 8.72
C ASP A 129 10.74 -0.87 7.38
N TRP A 130 11.45 -0.69 6.27
CA TRP A 130 10.94 -1.04 4.94
C TRP A 130 10.78 -2.54 4.79
N ARG A 131 11.76 -3.32 5.26
CA ARG A 131 11.67 -4.80 5.25
C ARG A 131 10.50 -5.28 6.10
N ALA A 132 10.29 -4.71 7.28
CA ALA A 132 9.16 -5.05 8.13
C ALA A 132 7.81 -4.77 7.45
N TYR A 133 7.70 -3.68 6.69
CA TYR A 133 6.51 -3.38 5.89
C TYR A 133 6.31 -4.37 4.73
N VAL A 134 7.39 -4.74 4.02
CA VAL A 134 7.33 -5.76 2.97
C VAL A 134 6.92 -7.12 3.54
N ASP A 135 7.49 -7.51 4.69
CA ASP A 135 7.14 -8.75 5.38
C ASP A 135 5.67 -8.75 5.84
N PHE A 136 5.15 -7.61 6.30
CA PHE A 136 3.73 -7.47 6.60
C PHE A 136 2.84 -7.70 5.37
N ILE A 137 3.17 -7.07 4.24
CA ILE A 137 2.42 -7.29 2.99
C ILE A 137 2.56 -8.74 2.53
N ASN A 138 3.74 -9.34 2.64
CA ASN A 138 3.95 -10.74 2.31
C ASN A 138 3.11 -11.68 3.16
N ASN A 139 3.04 -11.46 4.48
CA ASN A 139 2.18 -12.25 5.37
C ASN A 139 0.71 -12.09 5.00
N THR A 140 0.28 -10.87 4.66
CA THR A 140 -1.09 -10.62 4.19
C THR A 140 -1.39 -11.41 2.90
N VAL A 141 -0.44 -11.46 1.98
CA VAL A 141 -0.53 -12.24 0.73
C VAL A 141 -0.59 -13.74 1.01
N VAL A 142 0.23 -14.24 1.92
CA VAL A 142 0.23 -15.65 2.33
C VAL A 142 -1.12 -16.02 2.97
N ASP A 143 -1.64 -15.17 3.86
CA ASP A 143 -2.95 -15.37 4.49
C ASP A 143 -4.09 -15.33 3.47
N GLY A 144 -4.00 -14.48 2.45
CA GLY A 144 -4.99 -14.40 1.38
C GLY A 144 -4.99 -15.58 0.40
N LEU A 145 -3.93 -16.41 0.42
CA LEU A 145 -3.82 -17.64 -0.37
C LEU A 145 -4.25 -18.90 0.40
N ALA A 146 -4.40 -18.79 1.72
CA ALA A 146 -4.79 -19.89 2.61
C ALA A 146 -6.31 -20.13 2.60
#